data_AF-A0AA95KHU5-F1
#
_entry.id   AF-A0AA95KHU5-F1
#
_cell.length_a   1.000
_cell.length_b   1.000
_cell.length_c   1.000
_cell.angle_alpha   90.00
_cell.angle_beta   90.00
_cell.angle_gamma   90.00
#
_symmetry.space_group_name_H-M   'P 1'
#
loop_
_entity.id
_entity.type
_entity.pdbx_description
1 polymer ?
#
loop_
_entity_poly.entity_id
_entity_poly.type
_entity_poly.pdbx_seq_one_letter_code
_entity_poly.pdbx_strand_id
1 'polypeptide(L)' 'MNTPSQDTQQMLDVMRKAVEKALDRKKRLGQYAVIWQDGKPVLVGEDAPKLQDNHTMTRPHPA' A
#
# COMPACT_ATOMS: atom_id res chain seq x y z
N MET A 1 -16.21 -0.17 -24.92
CA MET A 1 -14.76 -0.36 -24.72
C MET A 1 -14.09 0.95 -25.13
N ASN A 2 -13.84 1.85 -24.17
CA ASN A 2 -13.22 3.15 -24.46
C ASN A 2 -11.72 2.99 -24.28
N THR A 3 -11.03 2.60 -25.36
CA THR A 3 -9.57 2.56 -25.37
C THR A 3 -9.07 3.99 -25.18
N PRO A 4 -8.35 4.29 -24.10
CA PRO A 4 -7.83 5.64 -23.86
C PRO A 4 -6.87 6.03 -24.99
N SER A 5 -6.94 7.29 -25.43
CA SER A 5 -6.04 7.85 -26.42
C SER A 5 -4.57 7.71 -25.99
N GLN A 6 -3.65 7.70 -26.95
CA GLN A 6 -2.22 7.51 -26.69
C GLN A 6 -1.68 8.52 -25.65
N ASP A 7 -2.07 9.79 -25.74
CA ASP A 7 -1.74 10.83 -24.76
C ASP A 7 -2.25 10.50 -23.35
N THR A 8 -3.45 9.94 -23.24
CA THR A 8 -4.04 9.53 -21.96
C THR A 8 -3.26 8.37 -21.34
N GLN A 9 -2.81 7.41 -22.16
CA GLN A 9 -1.96 6.31 -21.68
C GLN A 9 -0.58 6.82 -21.22
N GLN A 10 0.02 7.75 -21.96
CA GLN A 10 1.29 8.38 -21.58
C GLN A 10 1.16 9.15 -20.27
N MET A 11 0.09 9.92 -20.10
CA MET A 11 -0.15 10.66 -18.85
C MET A 11 -0.34 9.72 -17.66
N LEU A 12 -1.06 8.61 -17.85
CA LEU A 12 -1.23 7.58 -16.82
C LEU A 12 0.10 6.90 -16.46
N ASP A 13 0.95 6.60 -17.43
CA ASP A 13 2.28 6.04 -17.21
C ASP A 13 3.18 6.99 -16.39
N VAL A 14 3.18 8.28 -16.72
CA VAL A 14 3.94 9.29 -15.97
C VAL A 14 3.44 9.38 -14.52
N MET A 15 2.13 9.39 -14.31
CA MET A 15 1.54 9.42 -12.97
C MET A 15 1.92 8.17 -12.17
N ARG A 16 1.86 6.98 -12.78
CA ARG A 16 2.25 5.71 -12.15
C ARG A 16 3.72 5.75 -11.73
N LYS A 17 4.62 6.14 -12.64
CA LYS A 17 6.06 6.26 -12.35
C LYS A 17 6.36 7.26 -11.23
N ALA A 18 5.65 8.39 -11.19
CA ALA A 18 5.82 9.37 -10.13
C ALA A 18 5.40 8.82 -8.76
N VAL A 19 4.27 8.11 -8.71
CA VAL A 19 3.78 7.43 -7.49
C VAL A 19 4.74 6.33 -7.06
N GLU A 20 5.20 5.47 -7.97
CA GLU A 20 6.18 4.41 -7.69
C GLU A 20 7.47 4.98 -7.10
N LYS A 21 8.02 6.04 -7.70
CA LYS A 21 9.23 6.70 -7.21
C LYS A 21 9.04 7.30 -5.82
N ALA A 22 7.87 7.87 -5.53
CA ALA A 22 7.56 8.41 -4.21
C ALA A 22 7.45 7.30 -3.15
N LEU A 23 6.82 6.17 -3.49
CA LEU A 23 6.68 5.01 -2.62
C LEU A 23 8.02 4.32 -2.36
N ASP A 24 8.86 4.15 -3.38
CA ASP A 24 10.22 3.60 -3.24
C ASP A 24 11.07 4.46 -2.29
N ARG A 25 11.03 5.78 -2.46
CA ARG A 25 11.73 6.71 -1.57
C ARG A 25 11.25 6.59 -0.12
N LYS A 26 9.94 6.45 0.10
CA LYS A 26 9.37 6.24 1.44
C LYS A 26 9.81 4.91 2.05
N LYS A 27 9.79 3.83 1.26
CA LYS A 27 10.27 2.50 1.68
C LYS A 27 11.73 2.56 2.13
N ARG A 28 12.59 3.24 1.37
CA ARG A 28 14.03 3.39 1.69
C ARG A 28 14.31 4.19 2.95
N LEU A 29 13.37 5.03 3.38
CA LEU A 29 13.44 5.75 4.65
C LEU A 29 12.95 4.91 5.84
N GLY A 30 12.61 3.64 5.61
CA GLY A 30 12.03 2.76 6.61
C GLY A 30 10.56 3.09 6.91
N GLN A 31 9.88 3.84 6.04
CA GLN A 31 8.46 4.14 6.22
C GLN A 31 7.59 3.23 5.36
N TYR A 32 6.38 2.93 5.82
CA TYR A 32 5.37 2.21 5.04
C TYR A 32 4.35 3.16 4.41
N ALA A 33 3.69 2.69 3.36
CA ALA A 33 2.56 3.37 2.73
C ALA A 33 1.29 2.53 2.86
N VAL A 34 0.13 3.18 2.96
CA VAL A 34 -1.18 2.54 2.96
C VAL A 34 -1.86 2.87 1.63
N ILE A 35 -2.20 1.85 0.85
CA ILE A 35 -2.79 1.98 -0.48
C ILE A 35 -4.15 1.30 -0.45
N TRP A 36 -5.19 1.95 -0.94
CA TRP A 36 -6.49 1.31 -1.11
C TRP A 36 -6.54 0.55 -2.43
N GLN A 37 -6.68 -0.78 -2.36
CA GLN A 37 -6.91 -1.67 -3.50
C GLN A 37 -8.07 -2.62 -3.17
N ASP A 38 -8.94 -2.88 -4.14
CA ASP A 38 -10.05 -3.84 -4.02
C ASP A 38 -10.94 -3.62 -2.78
N GLY A 39 -11.15 -2.34 -2.42
CA GLY A 39 -11.96 -1.94 -1.27
C GLY A 39 -11.31 -2.20 0.10
N LYS A 40 -10.00 -2.50 0.14
CA LYS A 40 -9.27 -2.78 1.38
C LYS A 40 -7.96 -1.99 1.45
N PRO A 41 -7.53 -1.56 2.65
CA PRO A 41 -6.21 -0.96 2.84
C PRO A 41 -5.12 -2.04 2.76
N VAL A 42 -4.18 -1.86 1.83
CA VAL A 42 -2.98 -2.67 1.64
C VAL A 42 -1.78 -1.87 2.13
N LEU A 43 -1.03 -2.42 3.08
CA LEU A 43 0.17 -1.79 3.61
C LEU A 43 1.39 -2.29 2.83
N VAL A 44 2.20 -1.36 2.34
CA VAL A 44 3.39 -1.65 1.52
C VAL A 44 4.61 -1.00 2.15
N GLY A 45 5.59 -1.81 2.56
CA GLY A 45 6.83 -1.36 3.20
C GLY A 45 7.34 -2.42 4.18
N GLU A 46 8.66 -2.45 4.43
CA GLU A 46 9.25 -3.43 5.36
C GLU A 46 8.88 -3.15 6.82
N ASP A 47 8.64 -1.88 7.15
CA ASP A 47 8.15 -1.43 8.46
C ASP A 47 6.62 -1.38 8.55
N ALA A 48 5.91 -1.98 7.58
CA ALA A 48 4.47 -2.08 7.67
C ALA A 48 4.10 -2.95 8.88
N PRO A 49 3.18 -2.50 9.76
CA PRO A 49 2.70 -3.36 10.83
C PRO A 49 2.11 -4.61 10.20
N LYS A 50 2.64 -5.78 10.59
CA LYS A 50 2.00 -7.06 10.27
C LYS A 50 0.61 -6.94 10.86
N LEU A 51 -0.42 -6.96 10.01
CA LEU A 51 -1.81 -7.01 10.45
C LEU A 51 -1.91 -8.31 11.26
N GLN A 52 -1.70 -8.22 12.57
CA GLN A 52 -1.85 -9.36 13.46
C GLN A 52 -3.32 -9.71 13.39
N ASP A 53 -3.63 -10.85 12.77
CA ASP A 53 -4.93 -11.49 12.90
C ASP A 53 -5.34 -11.42 14.37
N ASN A 54 -6.47 -10.76 14.62
CA ASN A 54 -7.03 -10.49 15.94
C ASN A 54 -7.57 -11.79 16.58
N HIS A 55 -6.81 -12.88 16.53
CA HIS A 55 -7.15 -14.16 17.14
C HIS A 55 -6.15 -14.50 18.24
N THR A 56 -6.30 -13.83 19.38
CA THR A 56 -6.42 -14.44 20.72
C THR A 56 -6.20 -13.37 21.78
N MET A 57 -7.27 -12.64 22.11
CA MET A 57 -7.41 -12.12 23.46
C MET A 57 -7.68 -13.31 24.39
N THR A 58 -6.62 -14.02 24.77
CA THR A 58 -6.67 -14.99 25.87
C THR A 58 -5.48 -14.69 26.78
N ARG A 59 -5.55 -13.55 27.47
CA ARG A 59 -4.81 -13.40 28.73
C ARG A 59 -5.55 -14.26 29.77
N PRO A 60 -4.98 -15.35 30.29
CA PRO A 60 -5.53 -15.95 31.49
C PRO A 60 -5.41 -14.93 32.63
N HIS A 61 -6.53 -14.68 33.30
CA HIS A 61 -6.58 -13.92 34.54
C HIS A 61 -5.82 -14.72 35.61
N PRO A 62 -4.74 -14.20 36.23
CA PRO A 62 -4.15 -14.85 37.38
C PRO A 62 -5.13 -14.74 38.57
N ALA A 63 -5.31 -15.86 39.26
CA ALA A 63 -6.12 -16.00 40.47
C ALA A 63 -5.54 -15.23 41.66
#